data_AF-F0G7L6-F1
#
_entry.id   AF-F0G7L6-F1
#
_cell.length_a   1.000
_cell.length_b   1.000
_cell.length_c   1.000
_cell.angle_alpha   90.00
_cell.angle_beta   90.00
_cell.angle_gamma   90.00
#
_symmetry.space_group_name_H-M   'P 1'
#
loop_
_entity.id
_entity.type
_entity.pdbx_description
1 polymer ?
#
loop_
_entity_poly.entity_id
_entity_poly.type
_entity_poly.pdbx_seq_one_letter_code
_entity_poly.pdbx_strand_id
1 'polypeptide(L)'
;MIGTEVPTPGGESGGDAIAQIAVTRSDSIAATLDAHRAAFAAAGLDDAWTRVVAIVAQPGVDFDDRHVLDYDSAKAAALGASILRTPRLVFEAHSTDYQTEGALAALVRDHFAILKVGPALTFA
;
A
#
# COMPACT_ATOMS: atom_id res chain seq x y z
N MET A 1 2.23 12.00 0.10
CA MET A 1 2.01 10.64 -0.43
C MET A 1 1.62 10.75 -1.90
N ILE A 2 1.95 9.74 -2.71
CA ILE A 2 1.54 9.60 -4.11
C ILE A 2 1.10 8.15 -4.37
N GLY A 3 0.58 7.88 -5.55
CA GLY A 3 0.10 6.54 -5.92
C GLY A 3 -1.32 6.28 -5.44
N THR A 4 -1.80 5.10 -5.79
CA THR A 4 -3.12 4.58 -5.43
C THR A 4 -3.01 3.06 -5.32
N GLU A 5 -3.75 2.50 -4.40
CA GLU A 5 -4.22 1.14 -4.44
C GLU A 5 -5.06 0.92 -5.70
N VAL A 6 -4.84 -0.21 -6.36
CA VAL A 6 -5.70 -0.72 -7.44
C VAL A 6 -5.93 -2.20 -7.12
N PRO A 7 -7.18 -2.61 -6.86
CA PRO A 7 -8.42 -1.83 -6.89
C PRO A 7 -8.55 -0.78 -5.76
N THR A 8 -9.52 0.12 -5.88
CA THR A 8 -9.85 1.15 -4.88
C THR A 8 -10.22 0.50 -3.54
N PRO A 9 -9.81 1.05 -2.38
CA PRO A 9 -10.00 0.39 -1.09
C PRO A 9 -11.41 0.66 -0.57
N GLY A 10 -11.86 -0.23 0.30
CA GLY A 10 -13.16 -0.09 0.97
C GLY A 10 -14.10 -1.27 0.77
N GLY A 11 -13.58 -2.49 0.67
CA GLY A 11 -14.39 -3.69 0.49
C GLY A 11 -14.95 -3.77 -0.92
N GLU A 12 -14.31 -4.55 -1.77
CA GLU A 12 -14.90 -4.94 -3.03
C GLU A 12 -16.30 -5.52 -2.78
N SER A 13 -17.32 -4.86 -3.33
CA SER A 13 -18.73 -5.25 -3.16
C SER A 13 -19.03 -6.49 -4.01
N GLY A 14 -18.50 -7.65 -3.60
CA GLY A 14 -18.72 -8.92 -4.25
C GLY A 14 -17.81 -10.00 -3.69
N GLY A 15 -18.38 -11.02 -3.04
CA GLY A 15 -17.64 -12.02 -2.24
C GLY A 15 -16.57 -12.86 -2.96
N ASP A 16 -16.43 -12.76 -4.29
CA ASP A 16 -15.35 -13.41 -5.06
C ASP A 16 -14.14 -12.51 -5.32
N ALA A 17 -14.23 -11.21 -5.01
CA ALA A 17 -13.23 -10.22 -5.37
C ALA A 17 -12.02 -10.19 -4.43
N ILE A 18 -12.22 -10.43 -3.13
CA ILE A 18 -11.12 -10.47 -2.15
C ILE A 18 -10.09 -11.55 -2.48
N ALA A 19 -10.55 -12.69 -3.02
CA ALA A 19 -9.65 -13.76 -3.45
C ALA A 19 -8.73 -13.37 -4.62
N GLN A 20 -9.02 -12.26 -5.31
CA GLN A 20 -8.28 -11.80 -6.50
C GLN A 20 -7.34 -10.63 -6.21
N ILE A 21 -7.24 -10.17 -4.95
CA ILE A 21 -6.37 -9.05 -4.60
C ILE A 21 -4.92 -9.44 -4.82
N ALA A 22 -4.31 -8.75 -5.78
CA ALA A 22 -2.93 -8.95 -6.16
C ALA A 22 -2.03 -7.96 -5.42
N VAL A 23 -0.91 -8.48 -4.89
CA VAL A 23 0.17 -7.65 -4.39
C VAL A 23 0.67 -6.75 -5.53
N THR A 24 0.87 -5.46 -5.23
CA THR A 24 1.42 -4.51 -6.21
C THR A 24 2.77 -5.00 -6.71
N ARG A 25 2.95 -5.03 -8.03
CA ARG A 25 4.21 -5.46 -8.62
C ARG A 25 5.30 -4.41 -8.40
N SER A 26 6.51 -4.86 -8.09
CA SER A 26 7.67 -3.99 -7.84
C SER A 26 8.07 -3.11 -9.03
N ASP A 27 7.76 -3.54 -10.27
CA ASP A 27 7.98 -2.76 -11.49
C ASP A 27 7.03 -1.55 -11.58
N SER A 28 5.82 -1.70 -11.06
CA SER A 28 4.78 -0.67 -11.05
C SER A 28 5.15 0.44 -10.08
N ILE A 29 5.77 0.11 -8.95
CA ILE A 29 6.34 1.10 -8.02
C ILE A 29 7.37 2.00 -8.71
N ALA A 30 8.33 1.41 -9.44
CA ALA A 30 9.34 2.17 -10.16
C ALA A 30 8.71 3.08 -11.23
N ALA A 31 7.79 2.53 -12.04
CA ALA A 31 7.11 3.29 -13.08
C ALA A 31 6.27 4.45 -12.50
N THR A 32 5.58 4.23 -11.38
CA THR A 32 4.80 5.28 -10.70
C THR A 32 5.69 6.39 -10.16
N LEU A 33 6.84 6.05 -9.55
CA LEU A 33 7.79 7.04 -9.05
C LEU A 33 8.37 7.89 -10.19
N ASP A 34 8.78 7.26 -11.30
CA ASP A 34 9.33 7.96 -12.45
C ASP A 34 8.32 8.89 -13.10
N ALA A 35 7.07 8.41 -13.27
CA ALA A 35 5.98 9.22 -13.82
C ALA A 35 5.68 10.45 -12.95
N HIS A 36 5.58 10.29 -11.62
CA HIS A 36 5.33 11.41 -10.72
C HIS A 36 6.52 12.38 -10.68
N ARG A 37 7.76 11.87 -10.64
CA ARG A 37 8.95 12.71 -10.66
C ARG A 37 9.01 13.56 -11.92
N ALA A 38 8.73 12.97 -13.09
CA ALA A 38 8.69 13.70 -14.36
C ALA A 38 7.58 14.76 -14.37
N ALA A 39 6.38 14.43 -13.86
CA ALA A 39 5.27 15.38 -13.79
C ALA A 39 5.54 16.55 -12.84
N PHE A 40 6.16 16.29 -11.68
CA PHE A 40 6.56 17.34 -10.73
C PHE A 40 7.61 18.27 -11.35
N ALA A 41 8.62 17.70 -12.00
CA ALA A 41 9.66 18.49 -12.67
C ALA A 41 9.07 19.35 -13.80
N ALA A 42 8.17 18.79 -14.62
CA ALA A 42 7.49 19.53 -15.69
C ALA A 42 6.63 20.70 -15.16
N ALA A 43 6.13 20.60 -13.93
CA ALA A 43 5.39 21.65 -13.25
C ALA A 43 6.28 22.62 -12.43
N GLY A 44 7.60 22.44 -12.43
CA GLY A 44 8.52 23.25 -11.62
C GLY A 44 8.40 23.01 -10.10
N LEU A 45 7.94 21.82 -9.69
CA LEU A 45 7.63 21.45 -8.31
C LEU A 45 8.74 20.61 -7.64
N ASP A 46 10.00 20.81 -8.02
CA ASP A 46 11.13 20.03 -7.50
C ASP A 46 11.25 20.08 -5.96
N ASP A 47 11.00 21.25 -5.37
CA ASP A 47 10.98 21.40 -3.91
C ASP A 47 9.85 20.57 -3.26
N ALA A 48 8.66 20.54 -3.86
CA ALA A 48 7.55 19.71 -3.38
C ALA A 48 7.83 18.21 -3.53
N TRP A 49 8.54 17.81 -4.60
CA TRP A 49 8.98 16.43 -4.78
C TRP A 49 9.84 15.96 -3.61
N THR A 50 10.68 16.82 -3.04
CA THR A 50 11.50 16.46 -1.87
C THR A 50 10.68 16.14 -0.62
N ARG A 51 9.40 16.51 -0.57
CA ARG A 51 8.47 16.23 0.53
C ARG A 51 7.61 14.99 0.33
N VAL A 52 7.75 14.29 -0.81
CA VAL A 52 7.13 12.98 -0.98
C VAL A 52 7.88 11.98 -0.08
N VAL A 53 7.16 11.39 0.86
CA VAL A 53 7.70 10.45 1.87
C VAL A 53 7.12 9.04 1.78
N ALA A 54 6.04 8.86 1.03
CA ALA A 54 5.37 7.58 0.89
C ALA A 54 4.72 7.41 -0.48
N ILE A 55 4.67 6.15 -0.92
CA ILE A 55 3.90 5.69 -2.07
C ILE A 55 2.88 4.66 -1.60
N VAL A 56 1.64 4.79 -2.06
CA VAL A 56 0.59 3.82 -1.74
C VAL A 56 0.79 2.55 -2.57
N ALA A 57 0.67 1.39 -1.92
CA ALA A 57 0.77 0.09 -2.57
C ALA A 57 -0.19 -0.91 -1.90
N GLN A 58 -0.66 -1.90 -2.66
CA GLN A 58 -1.48 -3.01 -2.17
C GLN A 58 -0.57 -4.16 -1.69
N PRO A 59 -0.45 -4.42 -0.36
CA PRO A 59 0.35 -5.52 0.20
C PRO A 59 -0.33 -6.90 0.13
N GLY A 60 -1.56 -6.98 -0.36
CA GLY A 60 -2.38 -8.19 -0.30
C GLY A 60 -3.20 -8.27 1.00
N VAL A 61 -3.71 -7.13 1.48
CA VAL A 61 -4.64 -7.07 2.62
C VAL A 61 -5.93 -6.39 2.20
N ASP A 62 -7.05 -6.90 2.69
CA ASP A 62 -8.37 -6.28 2.56
C ASP A 62 -9.40 -7.00 3.45
N PHE A 63 -10.66 -6.57 3.40
CA PHE A 63 -11.77 -7.22 4.10
C PHE A 63 -13.12 -6.95 3.41
N ASP A 64 -14.09 -7.84 3.61
CA ASP A 64 -15.50 -7.66 3.26
C ASP A 64 -16.40 -7.86 4.49
N ASP A 65 -17.70 -8.10 4.27
CA ASP A 65 -18.69 -8.31 5.33
C ASP A 65 -18.51 -9.63 6.10
N ARG A 66 -17.71 -10.57 5.60
CA ARG A 66 -17.56 -11.93 6.16
C ARG A 66 -16.12 -12.41 6.30
N HIS A 67 -15.16 -11.77 5.62
CA HIS A 67 -13.78 -12.26 5.52
C HIS A 67 -12.78 -11.12 5.68
N VAL A 68 -11.63 -11.48 6.26
CA VAL A 68 -10.42 -10.67 6.29
C VAL A 68 -9.35 -11.40 5.49
N LEU A 69 -8.74 -10.72 4.53
CA LEU A 69 -7.56 -11.22 3.83
C LEU A 69 -6.33 -10.83 4.65
N ASP A 70 -5.79 -11.80 5.37
CA ASP A 70 -4.61 -11.59 6.21
C ASP A 70 -3.34 -11.31 5.40
N TYR A 71 -2.49 -10.45 5.93
CA TYR A 71 -1.19 -10.15 5.35
C TYR A 71 -0.29 -11.39 5.27
N ASP A 72 0.26 -11.64 4.08
CA ASP A 72 1.25 -12.68 3.81
C ASP A 72 2.58 -12.03 3.37
N SER A 73 3.50 -11.92 4.32
CA SER A 73 4.84 -11.35 4.12
C SER A 73 5.62 -12.02 2.98
N ALA A 74 5.46 -13.34 2.79
CA ALA A 74 6.19 -14.05 1.74
C ALA A 74 5.70 -13.64 0.34
N LYS A 75 4.40 -13.39 0.17
CA LYS A 75 3.85 -12.88 -1.10
C LYS A 75 4.27 -11.44 -1.37
N ALA A 76 4.43 -10.62 -0.33
CA ALA A 76 4.83 -9.22 -0.45
C ALA A 76 6.35 -8.97 -0.47
N ALA A 77 7.19 -9.99 -0.31
CA ALA A 77 8.64 -9.85 -0.16
C ALA A 77 9.31 -9.05 -1.29
N ALA A 78 8.93 -9.30 -2.55
CA ALA A 78 9.49 -8.58 -3.69
C ALA A 78 9.07 -7.10 -3.72
N LEU A 79 7.84 -6.80 -3.26
CA LEU A 79 7.33 -5.45 -3.14
C LEU A 79 8.06 -4.71 -2.01
N GLY A 80 8.14 -5.32 -0.81
CA GLY A 80 8.88 -4.78 0.33
C GLY A 80 10.34 -4.45 -0.02
N ALA A 81 11.06 -5.37 -0.67
CA ALA A 81 12.44 -5.13 -1.09
C ALA A 81 12.58 -3.99 -2.13
N SER A 82 11.52 -3.67 -2.87
CA SER A 82 11.58 -2.67 -3.93
C SER A 82 11.75 -1.24 -3.42
N ILE A 83 11.20 -0.92 -2.25
CA ILE A 83 11.26 0.42 -1.68
C ILE A 83 12.66 0.78 -1.19
N LEU A 84 13.49 -0.23 -0.87
CA LEU A 84 14.88 -0.04 -0.44
C LEU A 84 15.75 0.62 -1.50
N ARG A 85 15.34 0.60 -2.78
CA ARG A 85 16.00 1.36 -3.86
C ARG A 85 15.74 2.86 -3.78
N THR A 86 14.78 3.29 -2.97
CA THR A 86 14.41 4.70 -2.75
C THR A 86 14.41 5.01 -1.25
N PRO A 87 15.58 5.18 -0.61
CA PRO A 87 15.73 5.11 0.86
C PRO A 87 14.92 6.13 1.68
N ARG A 88 14.38 7.18 1.05
CA ARG A 88 13.57 8.21 1.71
C ARG A 88 12.08 7.88 1.74
N LEU A 89 11.64 6.84 1.03
CA LEU A 89 10.24 6.48 0.91
C LEU A 89 9.92 5.23 1.73
N VAL A 90 8.69 5.19 2.24
CA VAL A 90 8.04 4.01 2.80
C VAL A 90 6.78 3.70 1.99
N PHE A 91 6.19 2.52 2.22
CA PHE A 91 4.85 2.24 1.73
C PHE A 91 3.79 2.75 2.69
N GLU A 92 2.68 3.18 2.10
CA GLU A 92 1.40 3.36 2.78
C GLU A 92 0.45 2.23 2.34
N ALA A 93 -0.16 1.54 3.30
CA ALA A 93 -1.16 0.51 3.08
C ALA A 93 -2.54 0.99 3.55
N HIS A 94 -3.53 0.81 2.68
CA HIS A 94 -4.95 1.02 2.99
C HIS A 94 -5.61 -0.32 3.38
N SER A 95 -6.86 -0.28 3.84
CA SER A 95 -7.63 -1.47 4.27
C SER A 95 -6.89 -2.36 5.29
N THR A 96 -6.10 -1.78 6.19
CA THR A 96 -5.36 -2.57 7.21
C THR A 96 -6.22 -2.91 8.44
N ASP A 97 -7.50 -2.53 8.40
CA ASP A 97 -8.52 -2.88 9.38
C ASP A 97 -8.59 -4.40 9.61
N TYR A 98 -8.92 -4.78 10.85
CA TYR A 98 -9.15 -6.15 11.30
C TYR A 98 -7.96 -7.13 11.22
N GLN A 99 -6.81 -6.70 10.71
CA GLN A 99 -5.58 -7.48 10.73
C GLN A 99 -5.17 -7.81 12.18
N THR A 100 -4.58 -8.98 12.38
CA THR A 100 -3.99 -9.34 13.68
C THR A 100 -2.82 -8.43 14.03
N GLU A 101 -2.50 -8.29 15.33
CA GLU A 101 -1.31 -7.55 15.79
C GLU A 101 -0.02 -8.05 15.11
N GLY A 102 0.10 -9.37 14.94
CA GLY A 102 1.25 -9.99 14.25
C GLY A 102 1.34 -9.58 12.77
N ALA A 103 0.20 -9.50 12.08
CA ALA A 103 0.13 -9.04 10.69
C ALA A 103 0.47 -7.55 10.56
N LEU A 104 -0.06 -6.69 11.44
CA LEU A 104 0.29 -5.26 11.49
C LEU A 104 1.78 -5.04 11.75
N ALA A 105 2.38 -5.81 12.68
CA ALA A 105 3.82 -5.75 12.94
C ALA A 105 4.65 -6.24 11.75
N ALA A 106 4.17 -7.24 11.01
CA ALA A 106 4.82 -7.73 9.80
C ALA A 106 4.76 -6.69 8.66
N LEU A 107 3.61 -6.03 8.46
CA LEU A 107 3.47 -4.92 7.51
C LEU A 107 4.52 -3.82 7.76
N VAL A 108 4.67 -3.37 9.02
CA VAL A 108 5.68 -2.36 9.36
C VAL A 108 7.10 -2.85 9.07
N ARG A 109 7.40 -4.10 9.42
CA ARG A 109 8.72 -4.71 9.19
C ARG A 109 9.07 -4.77 7.70
N ASP A 110 8.06 -4.98 6.86
CA ASP A 110 8.17 -5.07 5.41
C ASP A 110 7.97 -3.71 4.71
N HIS A 111 8.17 -2.62 5.46
CA HIS A 111 8.20 -1.22 5.02
C HIS A 111 6.86 -0.57 4.69
N PHE A 112 5.72 -1.19 5.03
CA PHE A 112 4.43 -0.52 5.13
C PHE A 112 4.36 0.23 6.47
N ALA A 113 5.03 1.37 6.55
CA ALA A 113 5.18 2.12 7.79
C ALA A 113 3.99 3.03 8.09
N ILE A 114 3.13 3.29 7.10
CA ILE A 114 1.88 4.03 7.27
C ILE A 114 0.73 3.05 7.05
N LEU A 115 0.02 2.72 8.13
CA LEU A 115 -1.11 1.79 8.13
C LEU A 115 -2.40 2.58 8.36
N LYS A 116 -3.29 2.59 7.37
CA LYS A 116 -4.58 3.27 7.47
C LYS A 116 -5.65 2.35 8.01
N VAL A 117 -6.41 2.88 8.96
CA VAL A 117 -7.53 2.24 9.64
C VAL A 117 -8.72 3.20 9.65
N GLY A 118 -9.93 2.66 9.51
CA GLY A 118 -11.17 3.43 9.53
C GLY A 118 -12.34 2.58 10.03
N PRO A 119 -12.90 1.67 9.20
CA PRO A 119 -14.02 0.82 9.58
C PRO A 119 -13.87 0.10 10.92
N ALA A 120 -12.70 -0.46 11.23
CA ALA A 120 -12.46 -1.15 12.49
C ALA A 120 -12.63 -0.25 13.72
N LEU A 121 -12.34 1.06 13.59
CA LEU A 121 -12.50 2.02 14.68
C LEU A 121 -13.96 2.39 14.92
N THR A 122 -14.81 2.34 13.89
CA THR A 122 -16.24 2.66 13.98
C THR A 122 -17.13 1.43 14.22
N PHE A 123 -16.61 0.23 14.00
CA PHE A 123 -17.30 -1.03 14.27
C PHE A 123 -17.25 -1.45 15.74
N ALA A 124 -16.15 -1.12 16.44
CA ALA A 124 -15.85 -1.55 17.80
C ALA A 124 -16.85 -1.05 18.87
#